data_AF-U7QGH5-F1
#
_entry.id   AF-U7QGH5-F1
#
_cell.length_a   1.000
_cell.length_b   1.000
_cell.length_c   1.000
_cell.angle_alpha   90.00
_cell.angle_beta   90.00
_cell.angle_gamma   90.00
#
_symmetry.space_group_name_H-M   'P 1'
#
loop_
_entity.id
_entity.type
_entity.pdbx_description
1 polymer ?
#
loop_
_entity_poly.entity_id
_entity_poly.type
_entity_poly.pdbx_seq_one_letter_code
_entity_poly.pdbx_strand_id
1 'polypeptide(L)' 'LSNLVNNLKSVTSRKLRQEFSDHLNSFYWKDVLWNGSYFVASCGGVTISTRRQYIENQNKPNSDKP' A
#
# COMPACT_ATOMS: atom_id res chain seq x y z
N LEU A 1 3.20 -0.86 -5.45
CA LEU A 1 1.89 -0.65 -4.77
C LEU A 1 0.83 -1.63 -5.24
N SER A 2 0.66 -1.81 -6.56
CA SER A 2 -0.25 -2.81 -7.15
C SER A 2 -0.06 -4.23 -6.60
N ASN A 3 1.19 -4.72 -6.52
CA ASN A 3 1.48 -6.05 -5.98
C ASN A 3 1.05 -6.20 -4.51
N LEU A 4 1.22 -5.15 -3.70
CA LEU A 4 0.79 -5.17 -2.30
C LEU A 4 -0.73 -5.28 -2.21
N VAL A 5 -1.45 -4.46 -2.96
CA VAL A 5 -2.92 -4.47 -2.98
C VAL A 5 -3.45 -5.81 -3.50
N ASN A 6 -2.86 -6.36 -4.56
CA ASN A 6 -3.23 -7.65 -5.11
C ASN A 6 -3.01 -8.78 -4.10
N ASN A 7 -1.86 -8.79 -3.42
CA ASN A 7 -1.58 -9.76 -2.36
C ASN A 7 -2.58 -9.62 -1.20
N LEU A 8 -2.85 -8.40 -0.75
CA LEU A 8 -3.82 -8.14 0.33
C LEU A 8 -5.20 -8.67 -0.07
N LYS A 9 -5.70 -8.28 -1.24
CA LYS A 9 -7.00 -8.73 -1.75
C LYS A 9 -7.08 -10.25 -1.85
N SER A 10 -6.06 -10.90 -2.42
CA SER A 10 -6.03 -12.36 -2.58
C SER A 10 -5.98 -13.09 -1.23
N VAL A 11 -5.09 -12.67 -0.32
CA VAL A 11 -4.93 -13.31 1.00
C VAL A 11 -6.17 -13.13 1.86
N THR A 12 -6.72 -11.91 1.90
CA THR A 12 -7.94 -11.63 2.68
C THR A 12 -9.16 -12.37 2.10
N SER A 13 -9.28 -12.45 0.78
CA SER A 13 -10.34 -13.22 0.10
C SER A 13 -10.31 -14.71 0.49
N ARG A 14 -9.11 -15.29 0.56
CA ARG A 14 -8.91 -16.68 1.01
C ARG A 14 -9.23 -16.85 2.49
N LYS A 15 -8.67 -15.98 3.34
CA LYS A 15 -8.84 -16.06 4.81
C LYS A 15 -10.29 -15.89 5.23
N LEU A 16 -11.00 -14.92 4.67
CA LEU A 16 -12.41 -14.68 5.00
C LEU A 16 -13.28 -15.90 4.66
N ARG A 17 -13.04 -16.55 3.53
CA ARG A 17 -13.76 -17.79 3.19
C ARG A 17 -13.37 -18.98 4.05
N GLN A 18 -12.14 -19.04 4.56
CA GLN A 18 -11.71 -20.11 5.48
C GLN A 18 -12.30 -19.93 6.89
N GLU A 19 -12.33 -18.70 7.39
CA GLU A 19 -12.72 -18.40 8.77
C GLU A 19 -14.23 -18.20 8.92
N PHE A 20 -14.94 -17.80 7.85
CA PHE A 20 -16.37 -17.42 7.91
C PHE A 20 -17.20 -18.06 6.78
N SER A 21 -16.83 -19.25 6.29
CA SER A 21 -17.52 -19.94 5.19
C SER A 21 -19.04 -20.03 5.41
N ASP A 22 -19.44 -20.48 6.60
CA ASP A 22 -20.84 -20.80 6.89
C ASP A 22 -21.72 -19.54 6.86
N HIS A 23 -21.18 -18.43 7.35
CA HIS A 23 -21.86 -17.15 7.33
C HIS A 23 -21.90 -16.57 5.92
N LEU A 24 -20.74 -16.50 5.25
CA LEU A 24 -20.60 -15.91 3.91
C LEU A 24 -21.47 -16.64 2.88
N ASN A 25 -21.53 -17.98 2.94
CA ASN A 25 -22.31 -18.77 2.00
C ASN A 25 -23.81 -18.46 2.04
N SER A 26 -24.35 -17.91 3.14
CA SER A 26 -25.77 -17.56 3.21
C SER A 26 -26.16 -16.31 2.42
N PHE A 27 -25.21 -15.42 2.11
CA PHE A 27 -25.50 -14.15 1.43
C PHE A 27 -24.54 -13.80 0.28
N TYR A 28 -23.43 -14.52 0.12
CA TYR A 28 -22.42 -14.23 -0.89
C TYR A 28 -21.76 -15.51 -1.45
N TRP A 29 -22.11 -15.86 -2.68
CA TRP A 29 -21.70 -17.10 -3.37
C TRP A 29 -20.76 -16.88 -4.57
N LYS A 30 -20.26 -15.65 -4.78
CA LYS A 30 -19.38 -15.36 -5.92
C LYS A 30 -17.95 -15.82 -5.65
N ASP A 31 -17.26 -16.23 -6.71
CA ASP A 31 -15.85 -16.66 -6.65
C ASP A 31 -14.88 -15.53 -6.27
N VAL A 32 -15.20 -14.29 -6.66
CA VAL A 32 -14.41 -13.10 -6.32
C VAL A 32 -15.03 -12.35 -5.15
N LEU A 33 -14.22 -12.00 -4.15
CA LEU A 33 -14.69 -11.22 -3.00
C LEU A 33 -14.53 -9.71 -3.23
N TRP A 34 -13.43 -9.31 -3.83
CA TRP A 34 -13.09 -7.92 -4.06
C TRP A 34 -13.27 -7.52 -5.52
N ASN A 35 -13.64 -6.27 -5.77
CA ASN A 35 -13.59 -5.69 -7.10
C ASN A 35 -12.14 -5.64 -7.62
N GLY A 36 -11.94 -5.77 -8.94
CA GLY A 36 -10.61 -5.71 -9.56
C GLY A 36 -9.91 -4.36 -9.32
N SER A 37 -10.66 -3.26 -9.37
CA SER A 37 -10.15 -1.92 -9.18
C SER A 37 -9.74 -1.63 -7.75
N TYR A 38 -8.75 -0.76 -7.57
CA TYR A 38 -8.33 -0.25 -6.28
C TYR A 38 -7.91 1.22 -6.41
N PHE A 39 -8.04 1.96 -5.32
CA PHE A 39 -7.58 3.33 -5.22
C PHE A 39 -6.50 3.43 -4.15
N VAL A 40 -5.42 4.15 -4.44
CA VAL A 40 -4.40 4.48 -3.45
C VAL A 40 -3.95 5.92 -3.63
N ALA A 41 -3.92 6.67 -2.54
CA ALA A 41 -3.42 8.03 -2.47
C ALA A 41 -2.35 8.12 -1.37
N SER A 42 -1.35 8.97 -1.58
CA SER A 42 -0.39 9.29 -0.53
C SER A 42 -1.03 10.22 0.50
N CYS A 43 -0.97 9.85 1.76
CA CYS A 43 -1.35 10.71 2.87
C CYS A 43 -0.06 11.26 3.50
N GLY A 44 0.33 12.49 3.15
CA GLY A 44 1.51 13.12 3.74
C GLY A 44 1.86 14.45 3.10
N GLY A 45 1.79 15.53 3.89
CA GLY A 45 2.45 16.79 3.57
C GLY A 45 3.86 16.77 4.14
N VAL A 46 4.88 16.88 3.30
CA VAL A 46 6.25 17.12 3.78
C VAL A 46 6.30 18.54 4.34
N THR A 47 6.55 18.66 5.64
CA THR A 47 6.70 19.98 6.25
C THR A 47 7.96 20.68 5.72
N ILE A 48 7.94 22.01 5.63
CA ILE A 48 9.11 22.79 5.19
C ILE A 48 10.34 22.49 6.04
N SER A 49 10.16 22.23 7.34
CA SER A 49 11.24 21.83 8.25
C SER A 49 11.85 20.47 7.89
N THR A 50 11.04 19.46 7.55
CA THR A 50 11.53 18.17 7.06
C THR A 50 12.34 18.33 5.77
N ARG A 51 11.88 19.18 4.84
CA ARG A 51 12.61 19.43 3.59
C ARG A 51 13.93 20.15 3.82
N ARG A 52 13.95 21.10 4.77
CA ARG A 52 15.16 21.84 5.14
C ARG A 52 16.21 20.91 5.76
N GLN A 53 15.82 20.08 6.73
CA GLN A 53 16.69 19.08 7.34
C GLN A 53 17.25 18.08 6.32
N TYR A 54 16.44 17.66 5.34
CA TYR A 54 16.92 16.79 4.26
C TYR A 54 18.04 17.45 3.43
N ILE A 55 17.90 18.72 3.08
CA ILE A 55 18.91 19.47 2.29
C ILE A 55 20.17 19.73 3.12
N GLU A 56 20.02 20.12 4.39
CA GLU A 56 21.15 20.40 5.30
C GLU A 56 21.99 19.14 5.59
N ASN A 57 21.35 17.96 5.62
CA ASN A 57 22.01 16.68 5.86
C ASN A 57 22.48 15.95 4.59
N GLN A 58 22.30 16.53 3.40
CA GLN A 58 22.89 15.96 2.18
C GLN A 58 24.39 16.26 2.15
N ASN A 59 25.20 15.20 2.08
CA ASN A 59 26.63 15.34 1.80
C ASN A 59 26.80 16.11 0.49
N LYS A 60 27.47 17.27 0.57
CA LYS A 60 27.83 18.03 -0.62
C LYS A 60 28.80 17.17 -1.44
N PRO A 61 28.60 16.99 -2.75
CA PRO A 61 29.63 16.37 -3.57
C PRO A 61 30.90 17.22 -3.44
N ASN A 62 32.01 16.60 -3.02
CA ASN A 62 33.31 17.26 -3.02
C ASN A 62 33.57 17.71 -4.45
N SER A 63 33.59 19.03 -4.66
CA SER A 63 34.14 19.61 -5.86
C SER A 63 35.66 19.51 -5.81
N ASP A 64 36.18 18.29 -5.80
CA ASP A 64 37.57 18.03 -6.17
C ASP A 64 37.62 18.12 -7.70
N LYS A 65 37.83 19.34 -8.19
CA LYS A 65 38.32 19.58 -9.55
C LYS A 65 39.85 19.45 -9.51
N PRO A 66 40.48 18.65 -10.38
CA PRO A 66 41.78 19.05 -10.93
C PRO A 66 41.63 20.25 -11.86
#